data_AF-A0A6C0HFH1-F1
#
_entry.id   AF-A0A6C0HFH1-F1
#
_cell.length_a   1.000
_cell.length_b   1.000
_cell.length_c   1.000
_cell.angle_alpha   90.00
_cell.angle_beta   90.00
_cell.angle_gamma   90.00
#
_symmetry.space_group_name_H-M   'P 1'
#
loop_
_entity.id
_entity.type
_entity.pdbx_description
1 polymer ?
#
loop_
_entity_poly.entity_id
_entity_poly.type
_entity_poly.pdbx_seq_one_letter_code
_entity_poly.pdbx_strand_id
1 'polypeptide(L)'
;MSWVDLSVLVLATMVAVLAGMVGYMYWQQNRVLQAVSALSTFVASQFIKAEPPAEEVEPEVEDDRVSVQKEEVEVVEDVDDLQTKTTAELRELLSKKGLPYGKRDSKSVLLQLLKASA
;
A
#
# COMPACT_ATOMS: atom_id res chain seq x y z
N MET A 1 -31.79 6.08 39.97
CA MET A 1 -30.53 5.62 39.37
C MET A 1 -30.12 4.35 40.10
N SER A 2 -30.20 3.19 39.46
CA SER A 2 -29.72 1.95 40.06
C SER A 2 -28.19 1.87 39.95
N TRP A 3 -27.55 1.08 40.81
CA TRP A 3 -26.10 0.84 40.74
C TRP A 3 -25.66 0.23 39.39
N VAL A 4 -26.56 -0.52 38.75
CA VAL A 4 -26.36 -1.08 37.41
C VAL A 4 -26.39 0.02 36.35
N ASP A 5 -27.32 0.98 36.44
CA ASP A 5 -27.35 2.11 35.50
C ASP A 5 -26.06 2.94 35.57
N LEU A 6 -25.52 3.10 36.78
CA LEU A 6 -24.27 3.84 36.99
C LEU A 6 -23.07 3.12 36.37
N SER A 7 -22.96 1.79 36.56
CA SER A 7 -21.85 1.02 35.98
C SER A 7 -21.96 0.94 34.46
N VAL A 8 -23.16 0.77 33.91
CA VAL A 8 -23.42 0.80 32.47
C VAL A 8 -23.06 2.16 31.88
N LEU A 9 -23.39 3.27 32.56
CA LEU A 9 -23.03 4.61 32.11
C LEU A 9 -21.51 4.83 32.07
N VAL A 10 -20.77 4.35 33.07
CA VAL A 10 -19.31 4.41 33.09
C VAL A 10 -18.68 3.54 32.00
N LEU A 11 -19.20 2.33 31.79
CA LEU A 11 -18.73 1.45 30.71
C LEU A 11 -19.00 2.09 29.34
N ALA A 12 -20.18 2.66 29.15
CA ALA A 12 -20.60 3.27 27.89
C ALA A 12 -19.70 4.46 27.51
N THR A 13 -19.31 5.31 28.46
CA THR A 13 -18.39 6.41 28.18
C THR A 13 -16.99 5.92 27.82
N MET A 14 -16.49 4.88 28.50
CA MET A 14 -15.20 4.26 28.18
C MET A 14 -15.20 3.68 26.76
N VAL A 15 -16.26 2.96 26.37
CA VAL A 15 -16.41 2.43 25.01
C VAL A 15 -16.56 3.55 23.99
N ALA A 16 -17.31 4.61 24.28
CA ALA A 16 -17.48 5.75 23.39
C ALA A 16 -16.15 6.47 23.10
N VAL A 17 -15.28 6.62 24.11
CA VAL A 17 -13.95 7.21 23.94
C VAL A 17 -13.08 6.34 23.03
N LEU A 18 -13.06 5.02 23.27
CA LEU A 18 -12.31 4.07 22.44
C LEU A 18 -12.81 4.06 20.99
N ALA A 19 -14.13 4.01 20.79
CA ALA A 19 -14.74 4.04 19.47
C ALA A 19 -14.46 5.37 18.75
N GLY A 20 -14.50 6.49 19.47
CA GLY A 20 -14.14 7.81 18.92
C GLY A 20 -12.69 7.88 18.47
N MET A 21 -11.76 7.32 19.25
CA MET A 21 -10.33 7.33 18.92
C MET A 21 -10.03 6.46 17.69
N VAL A 22 -10.61 5.25 17.65
CA VAL A 22 -10.49 4.35 16.49
C VAL A 22 -11.13 4.98 15.26
N GLY A 23 -12.34 5.52 15.39
CA GLY A 23 -13.03 6.22 14.31
C GLY A 23 -12.25 7.44 13.79
N TYR A 24 -11.61 8.20 14.68
CA TYR A 24 -10.75 9.32 14.30
C TYR A 24 -9.54 8.85 13.50
N MET A 25 -8.90 7.75 13.88
CA MET A 25 -7.77 7.18 13.12
C MET A 25 -8.21 6.74 11.71
N TYR A 26 -9.36 6.08 11.57
CA TYR A 26 -9.89 5.71 10.26
C TYR A 26 -10.25 6.94 9.41
N TRP A 27 -10.84 7.97 10.02
CA TRP A 27 -11.14 9.22 9.33
C TRP A 27 -9.87 9.93 8.87
N GLN A 28 -8.84 9.97 9.70
CA GLN A 28 -7.54 10.54 9.37
C GLN A 28 -6.87 9.81 8.20
N GLN A 29 -6.92 8.47 8.19
CA GLN A 29 -6.37 7.67 7.09
C GLN A 29 -7.07 7.95 5.76
N ASN A 30 -8.40 8.02 5.74
CA ASN A 30 -9.16 8.28 4.52
C ASN A 30 -8.85 9.67 3.92
N ARG A 31 -8.66 10.68 4.78
CA ARG A 31 -8.33 12.04 4.34
C ARG A 31 -6.91 12.15 3.78
N VAL A 32 -5.95 11.40 4.33
CA VAL A 32 -4.56 11.39 3.84
C VAL A 32 -4.45 10.72 2.47
N LEU A 33 -5.17 9.63 2.21
CA LEU A 33 -5.21 8.97 0.89
C LEU A 33 -5.65 9.93 -0.24
N GLN A 34 -6.65 10.76 0.03
CA GLN A 34 -7.12 11.78 -0.91
C GLN A 34 -6.07 12.89 -1.14
N ALA A 35 -5.38 13.33 -0.08
CA ALA A 35 -4.31 14.32 -0.21
C ALA A 35 -3.11 13.77 -1.00
N VAL A 36 -2.73 12.51 -0.78
CA VAL A 36 -1.60 11.86 -1.47
C VAL A 36 -1.92 11.63 -2.95
N SER A 37 -3.12 11.17 -3.29
CA SER A 37 -3.54 11.02 -4.68
C SER A 37 -3.62 12.36 -5.41
N ALA A 38 -4.21 13.39 -4.79
CA ALA A 38 -4.25 14.75 -5.37
C ALA A 38 -2.85 15.33 -5.58
N LEU A 39 -1.94 15.14 -4.62
CA LEU A 39 -0.55 15.56 -4.76
C LEU A 39 0.16 14.81 -5.89
N SER A 40 -0.08 13.50 -6.02
CA SER A 40 0.46 12.69 -7.10
C SER A 40 -0.05 13.16 -8.46
N THR A 41 -1.35 13.45 -8.61
CA THR A 41 -1.92 13.99 -9.86
C THR A 41 -1.36 15.37 -10.18
N PHE A 42 -1.18 16.24 -9.19
CA PHE A 42 -0.58 17.56 -9.40
C PHE A 42 0.89 17.47 -9.83
N VAL A 43 1.69 16.64 -9.15
CA VAL A 43 3.10 16.41 -9.52
C VAL A 43 3.17 15.78 -10.92
N ALA A 44 2.32 14.81 -11.23
CA ALA A 44 2.23 14.22 -12.57
C ALA A 44 1.89 15.29 -13.62
N SER A 45 0.99 16.23 -13.33
CA SER A 45 0.66 17.32 -14.25
C SER A 45 1.80 18.32 -14.52
N GLN A 46 2.79 18.40 -13.62
CA GLN A 46 3.99 19.22 -13.82
C GLN A 46 5.03 18.53 -14.72
N PHE A 47 4.99 17.20 -14.80
CA PHE A 47 5.94 16.40 -15.60
C PHE A 47 5.33 15.84 -16.89
N ILE A 48 4.01 15.68 -16.93
CA ILE A 48 3.24 15.28 -18.11
C ILE A 48 2.63 16.56 -18.67
N LYS A 49 3.29 17.14 -19.67
CA LYS A 49 2.69 18.19 -20.51
C LYS A 49 1.37 17.65 -21.04
N ALA A 50 0.26 18.23 -20.61
CA ALA A 50 -1.07 17.89 -21.12
C ALA A 50 -1.11 18.20 -22.61
N GLU A 51 -0.98 17.17 -23.43
CA GLU A 51 -1.32 17.22 -24.84
C GLU A 51 -2.86 17.26 -24.94
N PRO A 52 -3.45 18.14 -25.77
CA PRO A 52 -4.90 18.35 -25.82
C PRO A 52 -5.62 17.07 -26.26
N PRO A 53 -6.92 16.92 -25.97
CA PRO A 53 -7.65 15.69 -26.28
C PRO A 53 -7.77 15.56 -27.79
N ALA A 54 -6.91 14.73 -28.37
CA ALA A 54 -7.06 14.24 -29.74
C ALA A 54 -8.08 13.10 -29.72
N GLU A 55 -8.94 13.14 -30.74
CA GLU A 55 -10.01 12.20 -31.04
C GLU A 55 -9.62 10.73 -30.92
N GLU A 56 -10.65 9.90 -30.77
CA GLU A 56 -10.68 8.45 -30.96
C GLU A 56 -9.58 7.94 -31.91
N VAL A 57 -8.56 7.28 -31.36
CA VAL A 57 -7.66 6.41 -32.13
C VAL A 57 -7.60 5.06 -31.43
N GLU A 58 -8.14 4.04 -32.10
CA GLU A 58 -7.98 2.63 -31.79
C GLU A 58 -6.50 2.31 -31.53
N PRO A 59 -6.16 1.57 -30.46
CA PRO A 59 -4.80 1.08 -30.31
C PRO A 59 -4.59 -0.17 -31.19
N GLU A 60 -4.25 0.03 -32.46
CA GLU A 60 -3.36 -0.91 -33.17
C GLU A 60 -1.92 -0.49 -32.91
N VAL A 61 -1.21 -1.11 -31.95
CA VAL A 61 0.24 -1.33 -32.02
C VAL A 61 0.61 -2.59 -31.24
N GLU A 62 0.87 -3.65 -32.00
CA GLU A 62 1.97 -4.61 -31.87
C GLU A 62 2.29 -5.18 -30.47
N ASP A 63 1.81 -6.41 -30.29
CA ASP A 63 2.17 -7.35 -29.24
C ASP A 63 3.63 -7.81 -29.37
N ASP A 64 4.56 -7.06 -28.77
CA ASP A 64 5.96 -7.48 -28.57
C ASP A 64 6.14 -8.23 -27.23
N ARG A 65 5.13 -9.04 -26.84
CA ARG A 65 5.26 -9.93 -25.69
C ARG A 65 6.01 -11.19 -26.10
N VAL A 66 7.31 -11.18 -25.82
CA VAL A 66 8.07 -12.41 -25.59
C VAL A 66 7.28 -13.31 -24.63
N SER A 67 6.80 -14.43 -25.15
CA SER A 67 6.08 -15.47 -24.42
C SER A 67 7.00 -16.11 -23.38
N VAL A 68 6.92 -15.65 -22.14
CA VAL A 68 7.53 -16.34 -21.00
C VAL A 68 6.54 -17.38 -20.49
N GLN A 69 7.01 -18.62 -20.51
CA GLN A 69 6.24 -19.82 -20.18
C GLN A 69 5.56 -19.73 -18.82
N LYS A 70 4.33 -20.24 -18.83
CA LYS A 70 3.49 -20.50 -17.68
C LYS A 70 4.11 -21.65 -16.88
N GLU A 71 4.86 -21.33 -15.84
CA GLU A 71 5.40 -22.31 -14.90
C GLU A 71 4.82 -22.07 -13.50
N GLU A 72 4.62 -23.16 -12.78
CA GLU A 72 3.60 -23.39 -11.77
C GLU A 72 3.62 -22.46 -10.55
N VAL A 73 2.41 -22.16 -10.11
CA VAL A 73 2.08 -21.51 -8.84
C VAL A 73 2.47 -22.45 -7.70
N GLU A 74 3.55 -22.16 -7.00
CA GLU A 74 3.79 -22.68 -5.66
C GLU A 74 3.48 -21.56 -4.66
N VAL A 75 2.29 -21.65 -4.06
CA VAL A 75 1.83 -20.78 -2.98
C VAL A 75 2.76 -21.00 -1.79
N VAL A 76 3.72 -20.09 -1.58
CA VAL A 76 4.42 -20.00 -0.31
C VAL A 76 3.80 -18.86 0.49
N GLU A 77 2.97 -19.31 1.43
CA GLU A 77 2.45 -18.56 2.57
C GLU A 77 3.56 -17.76 3.29
N ASP A 78 3.15 -16.72 4.01
CA ASP A 78 3.95 -15.85 4.90
C ASP A 78 4.46 -14.52 4.31
N VAL A 79 3.49 -13.73 3.83
CA VAL A 79 3.57 -12.27 3.72
C VAL A 79 3.88 -11.60 5.09
N ASP A 80 3.53 -12.27 6.19
CA ASP A 80 3.71 -11.78 7.57
C ASP A 80 5.16 -11.92 8.07
N ASP A 81 5.88 -12.98 7.69
CA ASP A 81 7.30 -13.17 8.05
C ASP A 81 8.22 -12.16 7.37
N LEU A 82 7.80 -11.55 6.26
CA LEU A 82 8.56 -10.47 5.63
C LEU A 82 8.46 -9.17 6.45
N GLN A 83 7.36 -8.92 7.15
CA GLN A 83 7.17 -7.68 7.92
C GLN A 83 8.07 -7.61 9.16
N THR A 84 8.35 -8.77 9.78
CA THR A 84 9.17 -8.87 11.00
C THR A 84 10.67 -8.68 10.72
N LYS A 85 11.11 -8.93 9.48
CA LYS A 85 12.51 -8.81 9.05
C LYS A 85 13.04 -7.38 9.09
N THR A 86 14.32 -7.25 9.36
CA THR A 86 15.00 -5.95 9.40
C THR A 86 15.27 -5.42 7.99
N THR A 87 15.53 -4.11 7.86
CA THR A 87 15.84 -3.51 6.55
C THR A 87 17.11 -4.08 5.92
N ALA A 88 18.06 -4.55 6.72
CA ALA A 88 19.28 -5.19 6.26
C ALA A 88 18.97 -6.58 5.67
N GLU A 89 18.17 -7.39 6.36
CA GLU A 89 17.76 -8.72 5.89
C GLU A 89 16.91 -8.64 4.62
N LEU A 90 16.02 -7.66 4.50
CA LEU A 90 15.21 -7.46 3.28
C LEU A 90 16.09 -7.14 2.07
N ARG A 91 17.18 -6.39 2.26
CA ARG A 91 18.16 -6.09 1.20
C ARG A 91 18.97 -7.32 0.82
N GLU A 92 19.31 -8.16 1.79
CA GLU A 92 19.99 -9.42 1.53
C GLU A 92 19.10 -10.38 0.74
N LEU A 93 17.80 -10.46 1.08
CA LEU A 93 16.82 -11.24 0.33
C LEU A 93 16.63 -10.72 -1.10
N LEU A 94 16.55 -9.40 -1.29
CA LEU A 94 16.48 -8.78 -2.61
C LEU A 94 17.76 -9.02 -3.42
N SER A 95 18.93 -8.92 -2.79
CA SER A 95 20.22 -9.23 -3.41
C SER A 95 20.32 -10.69 -3.83
N LYS A 96 19.86 -11.60 -2.97
CA LYS A 96 19.82 -13.05 -3.24
C LYS A 96 18.87 -13.39 -4.39
N LYS A 97 17.77 -12.64 -4.53
CA LYS A 97 16.83 -12.73 -5.67
C LYS A 97 17.28 -11.96 -6.92
N GLY A 98 18.41 -11.24 -6.88
CA GLY A 98 18.91 -10.46 -8.02
C GLY A 98 18.10 -9.22 -8.37
N LEU A 99 17.27 -8.72 -7.44
CA LEU A 99 16.38 -7.57 -7.66
C LEU A 99 17.13 -6.26 -7.37
N PRO A 100 17.10 -5.27 -8.27
CA PRO A 100 17.72 -3.97 -8.03
C PRO A 100 16.94 -3.18 -6.96
N TYR A 101 17.67 -2.63 -6.00
CA TYR A 101 17.12 -1.75 -4.97
C TYR A 101 18.06 -0.56 -4.71
N GLY A 102 17.49 0.57 -4.30
CA GLY A 102 18.21 1.76 -3.88
C GLY A 102 18.71 1.64 -2.44
N LYS A 103 19.95 2.11 -2.20
CA LYS A 103 20.56 2.13 -0.83
C LYS A 103 19.76 2.97 0.17
N ARG A 104 18.91 3.88 -0.32
CA ARG A 104 18.08 4.81 0.48
C ARG A 104 16.60 4.39 0.49
N ASP A 105 16.25 3.25 -0.10
CA ASP A 105 14.87 2.78 -0.15
C ASP A 105 14.38 2.47 1.25
N SER A 106 13.14 2.89 1.53
CA SER A 106 12.48 2.66 2.80
C SER A 106 12.10 1.19 2.96
N LYS A 107 11.91 0.74 4.20
CA LYS A 107 11.49 -0.64 4.52
C LYS A 107 10.25 -1.05 3.72
N SER A 108 9.30 -0.15 3.54
CA SER A 108 8.07 -0.38 2.79
C SER A 108 8.32 -0.69 1.30
N VAL A 109 9.25 0.00 0.65
CA VAL A 109 9.59 -0.22 -0.76
C VAL A 109 10.30 -1.56 -0.93
N LEU A 110 11.24 -1.89 -0.04
CA LEU A 110 11.93 -3.18 -0.07
C LEU A 110 10.95 -4.35 0.09
N LEU A 111 9.93 -4.18 0.94
CA LEU A 111 8.85 -5.15 1.09
C LEU A 111 7.96 -5.24 -0.15
N GLN A 112 7.64 -4.12 -0.79
CA GLN A 112 6.87 -4.11 -2.03
C GLN A 112 7.62 -4.80 -3.17
N LEU A 113 8.93 -4.59 -3.29
CA LEU A 113 9.77 -5.28 -4.28
C LEU A 113 9.83 -6.78 -4.03
N LEU A 114 9.94 -7.21 -2.76
CA LEU A 114 9.92 -8.63 -2.40
C LEU A 114 8.56 -9.27 -2.66
N LYS A 115 7.46 -8.55 -2.38
CA LYS A 115 6.09 -9.01 -2.64
C LYS A 115 5.73 -9.03 -4.13
N ALA A 116 6.25 -8.09 -4.91
CA ALA A 116 6.03 -8.02 -6.36
C ALA A 116 6.88 -9.05 -7.12
N SER A 117 7.97 -9.52 -6.51
CA SER A 117 8.80 -10.62 -7.01
C SER A 117 8.41 -11.99 -6.42
N ALA A 118 7.39 -12.05 -5.57
CA ALA A 118 6.85 -13.28 -5.03
C ALA A 118 5.67 -13.76 -5.89
#